data_AF-X1IYB3-F1
#
_entry.id   AF-X1IYB3-F1
#
_cell.length_a   1.000
_cell.length_b   1.000
_cell.length_c   1.000
_cell.angle_alpha   90.00
_cell.angle_beta   90.00
_cell.angle_gamma   90.00
#
_symmetry.space_group_name_H-M   'P 1'
#
loop_
_entity.id
_entity.type
_entity.pdbx_description
1 polymer ?
#
loop_
_entity_poly.entity_id
_entity_poly.type
_entity_poly.pdbx_seq_one_letter_code
_entity_poly.pdbx_strand_id
1 'polypeptide(L)' 'MDKKTGDYSTRGRKIINNTPMGKFGQPDDLQGATLFLLSEMSGFITGIVLPVDGGYNAFGGV' A
#
# COMPACT_ATOMS: atom_id res chain seq x y z
N MET A 1 -10.60 10.66 7.97
CA MET A 1 -10.11 11.71 8.87
C MET A 1 -11.11 11.93 9.99
N ASP A 2 -10.64 12.30 11.17
CA ASP A 2 -11.49 12.74 12.26
C ASP A 2 -12.09 14.11 11.90
N LYS A 3 -13.42 14.21 11.91
CA LYS A 3 -14.11 15.44 11.50
C LYS A 3 -13.97 16.59 12.50
N LYS A 4 -13.52 16.30 13.73
CA LYS A 4 -13.35 17.30 14.80
C LYS A 4 -11.91 17.83 14.84
N THR A 5 -10.91 16.98 14.62
CA THR A 5 -9.49 17.37 14.71
C THR A 5 -8.81 17.58 13.36
N GLY A 6 -9.36 17.04 12.27
CA GLY A 6 -8.71 17.06 10.95
C GLY A 6 -7.60 16.00 10.79
N ASP A 7 -7.22 15.31 11.86
CA ASP A 7 -6.20 14.26 11.82
C ASP A 7 -6.72 12.93 11.28
N TYR A 8 -5.85 11.93 11.22
CA TYR A 8 -6.27 10.55 11.09
C TYR A 8 -7.16 10.12 12.26
N SER A 9 -8.20 9.35 11.95
CA SER A 9 -8.99 8.69 13.00
C SER A 9 -8.11 7.67 13.75
N THR A 10 -8.57 7.18 14.90
CA THR A 10 -7.86 6.11 15.63
C THR A 10 -7.59 4.89 14.76
N ARG A 11 -8.55 4.51 13.90
CA ARG A 11 -8.35 3.46 12.89
C ARG A 11 -7.30 3.85 11.85
N GLY A 12 -7.31 5.10 11.38
CA GLY A 12 -6.33 5.60 10.41
C GLY A 12 -4.91 5.57 10.94
N ARG A 13 -4.71 6.02 12.19
CA ARG A 13 -3.43 5.93 12.89
C ARG A 13 -2.95 4.48 13.04
N LYS A 14 -3.87 3.56 13.37
CA LYS A 14 -3.54 2.14 13.46
C LYS A 14 -3.06 1.56 12.13
N ILE A 15 -3.67 1.96 11.00
CA ILE A 15 -3.22 1.54 9.67
C ILE A 15 -1.80 2.03 9.42
N ILE A 16 -1.54 3.33 9.61
CA ILE A 16 -0.20 3.91 9.41
C ILE A 16 0.85 3.23 10.29
N ASN A 17 0.56 3.03 11.58
CA ASN A 17 1.49 2.38 12.51
C ASN A 17 1.82 0.94 12.11
N ASN A 18 0.89 0.25 11.45
CA ASN A 18 1.06 -1.10 10.96
C ASN A 18 1.60 -1.15 9.51
N THR A 19 1.78 -0.01 8.85
CA THR A 19 2.43 0.09 7.55
C THR A 19 3.90 0.47 7.79
N PRO A 20 4.88 -0.41 7.51
CA PRO A 20 6.30 -0.11 7.71
C PRO A 20 6.78 1.19 7.03
N MET A 21 6.21 1.55 5.88
CA MET A 21 6.50 2.83 5.22
C MET A 21 5.91 4.07 5.92
N GLY A 22 5.10 3.90 6.97
CA GLY A 22 4.61 5.00 7.81
C GLY A 22 3.68 5.98 7.11
N LYS A 23 3.08 5.60 5.98
CA LYS A 23 2.18 6.45 5.20
C LYS A 23 1.00 5.67 4.62
N PHE A 24 -0.08 6.39 4.31
CA PHE A 24 -1.07 5.88 3.37
C PHE A 24 -0.51 5.94 1.95
N GLY A 25 -0.78 4.89 1.17
CA GLY A 25 -0.54 4.91 -0.27
C GLY A 25 -1.33 6.01 -0.96
N GLN A 26 -0.76 6.54 -2.03
CA GLN A 26 -1.40 7.43 -2.99
C GLN A 26 -1.67 6.66 -4.29
N PRO A 27 -2.59 7.13 -5.15
CA PRO A 27 -2.82 6.52 -6.46
C PRO A 27 -1.53 6.34 -7.27
N ASP A 28 -0.59 7.27 -7.15
CA ASP A 28 0.70 7.23 -7.86
C ASP A 28 1.59 6.06 -7.43
N ASP A 29 1.46 5.57 -6.20
CA ASP A 29 2.22 4.40 -5.73
C ASP A 29 1.83 3.10 -6.49
N LEU A 30 0.66 3.05 -7.14
CA LEU A 30 0.21 1.89 -7.92
C LEU A 30 0.75 1.87 -9.36
N GLN A 31 1.05 3.04 -9.92
CA GLN A 31 1.30 3.20 -11.36
C GLN A 31 2.47 2.33 -11.85
N GLY A 32 3.57 2.29 -11.09
CA GLY A 32 4.76 1.52 -11.46
C GLY A 32 4.50 0.02 -11.56
N ALA A 33 3.82 -0.55 -10.56
CA ALA A 33 3.47 -1.97 -10.56
C ALA A 33 2.49 -2.32 -11.68
N THR A 34 1.48 -1.48 -11.92
CA THR A 34 0.53 -1.66 -13.02
C THR A 34 1.21 -1.58 -14.37
N LEU A 35 2.03 -0.56 -14.62
CA LEU A 35 2.76 -0.40 -15.89
C LEU A 35 3.73 -1.55 -16.12
N PHE A 36 4.42 -2.02 -15.09
CA PHE A 36 5.28 -3.20 -15.17
C PHE A 36 4.50 -4.43 -15.62
N LEU A 37 3.36 -4.74 -14.98
CA LEU A 37 2.54 -5.91 -15.29
C LEU A 37 1.85 -5.85 -16.67
N LEU A 38 1.67 -4.66 -17.22
CA LEU A 38 1.15 -4.45 -18.59
C LEU A 38 2.26 -4.45 -19.65
N SER A 39 3.52 -4.35 -19.26
CA SER A 39 4.65 -4.25 -20.17
C SER A 39 5.13 -5.64 -20.64
N GLU A 40 5.95 -5.66 -21.69
CA GLU A 40 6.63 -6.89 -22.14
C GLU A 40 7.60 -7.45 -21.08
N MET A 41 8.03 -6.63 -20.11
CA MET A 41 8.96 -7.05 -19.06
C MET A 41 8.37 -8.14 -18.15
N SER A 42 7.05 -8.20 -18.04
CA SER A 42 6.34 -9.21 -17.25
C SER A 42 5.82 -10.38 -18.09
N GLY A 43 6.33 -10.59 -19.31
CA GLY A 43 5.78 -11.54 -20.29
C GLY A 43 5.68 -13.02 -19.85
N PHE A 44 6.35 -13.40 -18.76
CA PHE A 44 6.24 -14.75 -18.18
C PHE A 44 5.69 -14.75 -16.74
N ILE A 45 5.11 -13.63 -16.29
CA ILE A 45 4.49 -13.49 -14.96
C ILE A 45 2.98 -13.58 -15.13
N THR A 46 2.37 -14.62 -14.54
CA THR A 46 0.92 -14.83 -14.52
C THR A 46 0.49 -15.56 -13.26
N GLY A 47 -0.78 -15.41 -12.86
CA GLY A 47 -1.38 -16.14 -11.74
C GLY A 47 -0.96 -15.68 -10.34
N ILE A 48 -0.35 -14.51 -10.21
CA ILE A 48 0.10 -13.97 -8.91
C ILE A 48 -0.74 -12.79 -8.43
N VAL A 49 -0.64 -12.50 -7.13
CA VAL A 49 -1.08 -11.25 -6.53
C VAL A 49 0.18 -10.51 -6.06
N LEU A 50 0.43 -9.32 -6.60
CA LEU A 50 1.56 -8.48 -6.21
C LEU A 50 1.10 -7.41 -5.20
N PRO A 51 1.52 -7.47 -3.92
CA PRO A 51 1.15 -6.44 -2.94
C PRO A 51 1.85 -5.11 -3.24
N VAL A 52 1.08 -4.03 -3.25
CA VAL A 52 1.58 -2.64 -3.32
C VAL A 52 0.98 -1.89 -2.14
N ASP A 53 1.55 -2.10 -0.96
CA ASP A 53 0.91 -1.75 0.32
C ASP A 53 1.85 -1.10 1.35
N GLY A 54 3.06 -0.73 0.94
CA GLY A 54 4.06 -0.16 1.83
C GLY A 54 4.54 -1.10 2.95
N GLY A 55 4.41 -2.42 2.74
CA GLY A 55 4.84 -3.45 3.67
C GLY A 55 3.76 -3.88 4.67
N TYR A 56 2.52 -3.39 4.53
CA TYR A 56 1.44 -3.66 5.48
C TYR A 56 1.17 -5.16 5.65
N ASN A 57 1.11 -5.95 4.56
CA ASN A 57 0.90 -7.39 4.65
C ASN A 57 2.08 -8.16 5.25
N ALA A 58 3.29 -7.58 5.26
CA ALA A 58 4.47 -8.19 5.85
C ALA A 58 4.66 -7.84 7.33
N PHE A 59 3.84 -6.93 7.87
CA PHE A 59 3.97 -6.48 9.25
C PHE A 59 3.50 -7.54 10.24
N GLY A 60 4.42 -7.99 11.10
CA GLY A 60 4.18 -9.07 12.08
C GLY A 60 3.35 -8.66 13.31
N GLY A 61 3.11 -7.36 13.54
CA GLY A 61 2.24 -6.91 14.63
C GLY A 61 2.89 -6.76 16.01
N VAL A 62 4.22 -6.90 16.11
CA VAL A 62 5.01 -6.77 17.34
C VAL A 62 6.05 -5.66 17.24
#